data_AF-A0A8T5RNT2-F1
#
_entry.id   AF-A0A8T5RNT2-F1
#
_cell.length_a   1.000
_cell.length_b   1.000
_cell.length_c   1.000
_cell.angle_alpha   90.00
_cell.angle_beta   90.00
_cell.angle_gamma   90.00
#
_symmetry.space_group_name_H-M   'P 1'
#
loop_
_entity.id
_entity.type
_entity.pdbx_description
1 polymer ?
#
loop_
_entity_poly.entity_id
_entity_poly.type
_entity_poly.pdbx_seq_one_letter_code
_entity_poly.pdbx_strand_id
1 'polypeptide(L)' 'MSATDVIIGLEVHIQMTNLNTKLFCSCSSDYRGKEQNTLVCPICLGLPGSL' A
#
# COMPACT_ATOMS: atom_id res chain seq x y z
N MET A 1 -15.25 41.39 -4.04
CA MET A 1 -15.39 39.94 -3.77
C MET A 1 -15.07 39.74 -2.30
N SER A 2 -16.08 39.43 -1.49
CA SER A 2 -15.98 39.30 -0.03
C SER A 2 -15.31 37.98 0.35
N ALA A 3 -14.62 37.95 1.49
CA ALA A 3 -13.58 36.98 1.86
C ALA A 3 -14.07 35.57 2.30
N THR A 4 -14.95 34.87 1.56
CA THR A 4 -15.54 33.61 2.07
C THR A 4 -15.69 32.45 1.07
N ASP A 5 -14.84 32.32 0.05
CA ASP A 5 -14.79 31.09 -0.76
C ASP A 5 -13.62 30.21 -0.32
N VAL A 6 -13.85 29.34 0.66
CA VAL A 6 -12.86 28.36 1.13
C VAL A 6 -12.97 27.09 0.27
N ILE A 7 -11.94 26.80 -0.51
CA ILE A 7 -11.85 25.60 -1.36
C ILE A 7 -10.88 24.63 -0.70
N ILE A 8 -11.34 23.40 -0.42
CA ILE A 8 -10.53 22.35 0.20
C ILE A 8 -10.53 21.13 -0.72
N GLY A 9 -9.33 20.63 -1.05
CA GLY A 9 -9.11 19.37 -1.74
C GLY A 9 -8.34 18.41 -0.84
N LEU A 10 -8.74 17.14 -0.82
CA LEU A 10 -8.09 16.09 -0.05
C LEU A 10 -7.72 14.92 -0.97
N GLU A 11 -6.54 14.35 -0.75
CA GLU A 11 -6.10 13.10 -1.34
C GLU A 11 -5.90 12.09 -0.20
N VAL A 12 -6.66 11.00 -0.22
CA VAL A 12 -6.71 10.04 0.89
C VAL A 12 -6.32 8.66 0.38
N HIS A 13 -5.34 8.05 1.05
CA HIS A 13 -4.97 6.66 0.83
C HIS A 13 -5.50 5.78 1.96
N ILE A 14 -6.13 4.67 1.61
CA ILE A 14 -6.70 3.70 2.55
C ILE A 14 -6.12 2.33 2.25
N GLN A 15 -5.66 1.63 3.28
CA GLN A 15 -5.17 0.26 3.15
C GLN A 15 -6.34 -0.73 3.10
N MET A 16 -6.32 -1.66 2.14
CA MET A 16 -7.28 -2.76 2.06
C MET A 16 -6.95 -3.83 3.11
N THR A 17 -7.81 -4.00 4.12
CA THR A 17 -7.57 -4.93 5.25
C THR A 17 -8.15 -6.32 5.05
N ASN A 18 -9.10 -6.49 4.13
CA ASN A 18 -9.74 -7.78 3.89
C ASN A 18 -8.92 -8.71 2.97
N LEU A 19 -7.87 -8.19 2.32
CA LEU A 19 -6.99 -8.98 1.46
C LEU A 19 -5.98 -9.73 2.30
N ASN A 20 -5.85 -11.04 2.07
CA ASN A 20 -4.83 -11.88 2.71
C ASN A 20 -3.44 -11.77 2.04
N THR A 21 -3.39 -11.25 0.81
CA THR A 21 -2.17 -11.11 0.00
C THR A 21 -1.92 -9.66 -0.39
N LYS A 22 -0.69 -9.36 -0.83
CA LYS A 22 -0.37 -8.10 -1.51
C LYS A 22 -1.08 -8.04 -2.87
N LEU A 23 -1.16 -6.83 -3.44
CA LEU A 23 -1.90 -6.58 -4.69
C LEU A 23 -1.34 -7.35 -5.90
N PHE A 24 -0.02 -7.50 -5.99
CA PHE A 24 0.65 -8.03 -7.18
C PHE A 24 1.43 -9.33 -6.93
N CYS A 25 1.33 -9.90 -5.73
CA CYS A 25 1.98 -11.17 -5.44
C CYS A 25 1.28 -11.91 -4.30
N SER A 26 1.60 -13.20 -4.15
CA SER A 26 1.00 -14.06 -3.13
C SER A 26 1.57 -13.86 -1.71
N CYS A 27 2.47 -12.90 -1.48
CA CYS A 27 2.96 -12.59 -0.13
C CYS A 27 1.83 -12.09 0.74
N SER A 28 1.86 -12.41 2.03
CA SER A 28 0.90 -11.85 2.99
C SER A 28 1.02 -10.33 3.10
N SER A 29 -0.13 -9.67 3.23
CA SER A 29 -0.25 -8.23 3.54
C SER A 29 -0.19 -7.93 5.05
N ASP A 30 -0.17 -8.96 5.91
CA ASP A 30 -0.15 -8.83 7.37
C ASP A 30 1.28 -8.60 7.91
N TYR A 31 1.81 -7.39 7.69
CA TYR A 31 3.16 -7.00 8.11
C TYR A 31 3.27 -6.59 9.58
N ARG A 32 2.14 -6.41 10.28
CA ARG A 32 2.15 -5.86 11.65
C ARG A 32 2.79 -6.87 12.60
N GLY A 33 3.86 -6.44 13.28
CA GLY A 33 4.58 -7.29 14.23
C GLY A 33 5.42 -8.41 13.59
N LYS A 34 5.72 -8.32 12.29
CA LYS A 34 6.63 -9.25 11.60
C LYS A 34 8.04 -8.66 11.54
N GLU A 35 9.04 -9.54 11.56
CA GLU A 35 10.44 -9.17 11.36
C GLU A 35 10.68 -8.57 9.98
N GLN A 36 11.72 -7.74 9.85
CA GLN A 36 12.01 -7.06 8.58
C GLN A 36 12.24 -8.07 7.44
N ASN A 37 11.71 -7.74 6.27
CA ASN A 37 11.91 -8.51 5.03
C ASN A 37 11.53 -10.00 5.12
N THR A 38 10.59 -10.37 6.01
CA THR A 38 10.08 -11.75 6.12
C THR A 38 8.91 -12.04 5.19
N LEU A 39 8.10 -11.04 4.88
CA LEU A 39 6.94 -11.15 3.98
C LEU A 39 7.25 -10.60 2.60
N VAL A 40 8.26 -11.17 1.95
CA VAL A 40 8.77 -10.70 0.65
C VAL A 40 8.92 -11.82 -0.36
N CYS A 41 8.94 -11.45 -1.63
CA CYS A 41 9.22 -12.32 -2.77
C CYS A 41 9.86 -11.48 -3.88
N PRO A 42 10.41 -12.10 -4.94
CA PRO A 42 11.02 -11.38 -6.06
C PRO A 42 10.14 -10.27 -6.65
N ILE A 43 8.83 -10.49 -6.74
CA ILE A 43 7.87 -9.53 -7.31
C ILE A 43 7.79 -8.25 -6.47
N CYS A 44 7.50 -8.38 -5.17
CA CYS A 44 7.36 -7.20 -4.30
C CYS A 44 8.71 -6.56 -3.90
N LEU A 45 9.83 -7.25 -4.16
CA LEU A 45 11.17 -6.67 -4.09
C LEU A 45 11.61 -6.00 -5.41
N GLY A 46 10.84 -6.16 -6.49
CA GLY A 46 11.18 -5.61 -7.80
C GLY A 46 12.45 -6.21 -8.40
N LEU A 47 12.69 -7.51 -8.20
CA LEU A 47 13.87 -8.17 -8.77
C LEU A 47 13.73 -8.31 -10.30
N PRO A 48 14.85 -8.29 -11.06
CA PRO A 48 14.79 -8.44 -12.51
C PRO A 48 14.08 -9.74 -12.94
N GLY A 49 13.10 -9.61 -13.84
CA GLY A 49 12.37 -10.75 -14.39
C GLY A 49 11.22 -11.27 -13.52
N SER A 50 10.84 -10.58 -12.44
CA SER A 50 9.68 -10.95 -11.63
C SER A 50 8.37 -10.37 -12.19
N LEU A 51 7.31 -11.19 -12.23
CA LEU A 51 5.92 -10.81 -12.51
C LEU A 51 4.99 -11.50 -11.51
#